data_AF-A0A1H8XY30-F1
#
_entry.id   AF-A0A1H8XY30-F1
#
_cell.length_a   1.000
_cell.length_b   1.000
_cell.length_c   1.000
_cell.angle_alpha   90.00
_cell.angle_beta   90.00
_cell.angle_gamma   90.00
#
_symmetry.space_group_name_H-M   'P 1'
#
loop_
_entity.id
_entity.type
_entity.pdbx_description
1 polymer ?
#
loop_
_entity_poly.entity_id
_entity_poly.type
_entity_poly.pdbx_seq_one_letter_code
_entity_poly.pdbx_strand_id
1 'polypeptide(L)'
;MFTLHHGFWIYFFTRKQAKVWQYVLGSMLPDYVYVGLILALLYNRQIQWNELTDIDPTMMMSLLPLYPWVVKIDLFFHSVVIWGIGLALTFLPVLRHVQAFVIGWGTHILIDSLTHAAHANFYLYPLSMAAVHSPVSYWEMQYFSREFKWVNYGLMSLVALYLIYQWWKTKRK
;
A
#
# COMPACT_ATOMS: atom_id res chain seq x y z
N MET A 1 3.51 2.27 4.44
CA MET A 1 4.67 2.52 3.52
C MET A 1 4.17 3.36 2.33
N PHE A 2 4.98 3.81 1.36
CA PHE A 2 4.42 4.45 0.16
C PHE A 2 3.80 3.40 -0.77
N THR A 3 2.63 3.69 -1.37
CA THR A 3 1.88 2.78 -2.26
C THR A 3 2.75 2.12 -3.34
N LEU A 4 3.62 2.89 -4.00
CA LEU A 4 4.49 2.38 -5.06
C LEU A 4 5.54 1.40 -4.54
N HIS A 5 5.97 1.51 -3.29
CA HIS A 5 6.90 0.55 -2.70
C HIS A 5 6.21 -0.81 -2.50
N HIS A 6 4.91 -0.84 -2.17
CA HIS A 6 4.16 -2.09 -2.06
C HIS A 6 4.14 -2.81 -3.40
N GLY A 7 3.77 -2.06 -4.45
CA GLY A 7 3.80 -2.53 -5.84
C GLY A 7 5.18 -3.04 -6.27
N PHE A 8 6.26 -2.32 -5.94
CA PHE A 8 7.62 -2.73 -6.26
C PHE A 8 8.02 -4.05 -5.58
N TRP A 9 7.80 -4.16 -4.27
CA TRP A 9 8.20 -5.34 -3.51
C TRP A 9 7.40 -6.56 -3.93
N ILE A 10 6.08 -6.44 -4.06
CA ILE A 10 5.27 -7.58 -4.50
C ILE A 10 5.60 -8.00 -5.93
N TYR A 11 5.87 -7.02 -6.82
CA TYR A 11 6.34 -7.30 -8.17
C TYR A 11 7.60 -8.15 -8.11
N PHE A 12 8.62 -7.72 -7.34
CA PHE A 12 9.88 -8.45 -7.26
C PHE A 12 9.69 -9.91 -6.83
N PHE A 13 8.91 -10.16 -5.77
CA PHE A 13 8.67 -11.52 -5.28
C PHE A 13 7.81 -12.37 -6.21
N THR A 14 6.88 -11.75 -6.94
CA THR A 14 5.91 -12.47 -7.79
C THR A 14 6.23 -12.40 -9.29
N ARG A 15 7.34 -11.77 -9.70
CA ARG A 15 7.68 -11.47 -11.12
C ARG A 15 7.70 -12.65 -12.08
N LYS A 16 7.84 -13.88 -11.57
CA LYS A 16 7.84 -15.12 -12.37
C LYS A 16 6.46 -15.78 -12.47
N GLN A 17 5.46 -15.24 -11.78
CA GLN A 17 4.08 -15.75 -11.78
C GLN A 17 3.31 -15.18 -12.98
N ALA A 18 2.49 -16.01 -13.63
CA ALA A 18 1.70 -15.59 -14.80
C ALA A 18 0.74 -14.42 -14.51
N LYS A 19 0.27 -14.30 -13.27
CA LYS A 19 -0.67 -13.25 -12.82
C LYS A 19 0.01 -12.14 -12.03
N VAL A 20 1.31 -11.87 -12.25
CA VAL A 20 2.09 -10.84 -11.53
C VAL A 20 1.35 -9.50 -11.42
N TRP A 21 0.70 -9.05 -12.49
CA TRP A 21 0.00 -7.77 -12.52
C TRP A 21 -1.15 -7.70 -11.50
N GLN A 22 -1.83 -8.84 -11.22
CA GLN A 22 -2.90 -8.89 -10.24
C GLN A 22 -2.36 -8.68 -8.83
N TYR A 23 -1.24 -9.32 -8.49
CA TYR A 23 -0.58 -9.11 -7.20
C TYR A 23 -0.20 -7.64 -7.01
N VAL A 24 0.38 -7.01 -8.05
CA VAL A 24 0.78 -5.59 -8.01
C VAL A 24 -0.43 -4.67 -7.80
N LEU A 25 -1.48 -4.80 -8.62
CA LEU A 25 -2.67 -3.96 -8.47
C LEU A 25 -3.36 -4.18 -7.12
N GLY A 26 -3.45 -5.43 -6.67
CA GLY A 26 -4.00 -5.75 -5.36
C GLY A 26 -3.23 -5.09 -4.23
N SER A 27 -1.89 -5.09 -4.31
CA SER A 27 -1.03 -4.48 -3.30
C SER A 27 -1.09 -2.96 -3.27
N MET A 28 -1.71 -2.30 -4.25
CA MET A 28 -1.86 -0.85 -4.30
C MET A 28 -3.31 -0.41 -4.05
N LEU A 29 -4.25 -1.36 -4.06
CA LEU A 29 -5.69 -1.10 -3.94
C LEU A 29 -6.06 -0.27 -2.71
N PRO A 30 -5.57 -0.56 -1.48
CA PRO A 30 -6.04 0.14 -0.29
C PRO A 30 -5.83 1.64 -0.34
N ASP A 31 -4.73 2.08 -0.97
CA ASP A 31 -4.34 3.48 -1.04
C ASP A 31 -5.03 4.25 -2.18
N TYR A 32 -5.70 3.59 -3.12
CA TYR A 32 -6.36 4.29 -4.24
C TYR A 32 -7.48 5.22 -3.79
N VAL A 33 -7.99 5.05 -2.56
CA VAL A 33 -8.92 6.01 -1.96
C VAL A 33 -8.31 7.42 -1.87
N TYR A 34 -7.00 7.55 -1.65
CA TYR A 34 -6.31 8.83 -1.54
C TYR A 34 -6.20 9.53 -2.90
N VAL A 35 -6.16 8.79 -4.02
CA VAL A 35 -6.27 9.38 -5.36
C VAL A 35 -7.65 10.03 -5.52
N GLY A 36 -8.71 9.33 -5.08
CA GLY A 36 -10.07 9.89 -5.06
C GLY A 36 -10.19 11.13 -4.19
N LEU A 37 -9.54 11.14 -3.02
CA LEU A 37 -9.47 12.31 -2.15
C LEU A 37 -8.79 13.50 -2.86
N ILE A 38 -7.62 13.30 -3.48
CA ILE A 38 -6.92 14.37 -4.22
C ILE A 38 -7.81 14.95 -5.33
N LEU A 39 -8.50 14.10 -6.08
CA LEU A 39 -9.43 14.56 -7.12
C LEU A 39 -10.59 15.37 -6.54
N ALA A 40 -11.15 14.96 -5.39
CA ALA A 40 -12.20 15.70 -4.70
C ALA A 40 -11.70 17.06 -4.17
N LEU A 41 -10.49 17.11 -3.60
CA LEU A 41 -9.85 18.33 -3.12
C LEU A 41 -9.62 19.34 -4.26
N LEU A 42 -9.11 18.87 -5.40
CA LEU A 42 -8.92 19.69 -6.61
C LEU A 42 -10.25 20.21 -7.15
N TYR A 43 -11.26 19.34 -7.23
CA TYR A 43 -12.60 19.70 -7.71
C TYR A 43 -13.24 20.79 -6.83
N ASN A 44 -13.11 20.66 -5.51
CA ASN A 44 -13.62 21.62 -4.54
C ASN A 44 -12.71 22.85 -4.34
N ARG A 45 -11.63 22.98 -5.11
CA ARG A 45 -10.65 24.09 -5.04
C ARG A 45 -10.02 24.27 -3.65
N GLN A 46 -9.91 23.19 -2.89
CA GLN A 46 -9.24 23.19 -1.58
C GLN A 46 -7.72 23.04 -1.74
N ILE A 47 -7.28 22.48 -2.86
CA ILE A 47 -5.89 22.46 -3.31
C ILE A 47 -5.83 22.83 -4.80
N GLN A 48 -4.68 23.30 -5.24
CA GLN A 48 -4.38 23.62 -6.63
C GLN A 48 -3.37 22.63 -7.23
N TRP A 49 -3.29 22.58 -8.57
CA TRP A 49 -2.40 21.65 -9.28
C TRP A 49 -0.91 21.84 -8.96
N ASN A 50 -0.48 23.07 -8.70
CA ASN A 50 0.89 23.41 -8.31
C ASN A 50 1.22 22.98 -6.88
N GLU A 51 0.22 22.78 -6.01
CA GLU A 51 0.42 22.36 -4.63
C GLU A 51 0.57 20.85 -4.49
N LEU A 52 0.26 20.06 -5.54
CA LEU A 52 0.30 18.59 -5.51
C LEU A 52 1.67 18.02 -5.16
N THR A 53 2.75 18.73 -5.51
CA THR A 53 4.13 18.29 -5.18
C THR A 53 4.49 18.49 -3.73
N ASP A 54 3.77 19.36 -3.03
CA ASP A 54 4.05 19.76 -1.65
C ASP A 54 3.16 19.02 -0.65
N ILE A 55 2.23 18.19 -1.14
CA ILE A 55 1.35 17.38 -0.29
C ILE A 55 2.19 16.29 0.39
N ASP A 56 2.44 16.51 1.66
CA ASP A 56 3.02 15.53 2.54
C ASP A 56 1.90 14.71 3.26
N PRO A 57 2.26 13.60 3.91
CA PRO A 57 1.30 12.78 4.66
C PRO A 57 0.60 13.56 5.77
N THR A 58 1.29 14.51 6.41
CA THR A 58 0.74 15.30 7.51
C THR A 58 -0.42 16.15 7.02
N MET A 59 -0.22 16.84 5.90
CA MET A 59 -1.24 17.62 5.20
C MET A 59 -2.39 16.72 4.78
N MET A 60 -2.11 15.56 4.17
CA MET A 60 -3.16 14.62 3.77
C MET A 60 -4.02 14.16 4.97
N MET A 61 -3.38 13.82 6.08
CA MET A 61 -4.07 13.39 7.31
C MET A 61 -4.92 14.52 7.93
N SER A 62 -4.49 15.78 7.79
CA SER A 62 -5.27 16.93 8.25
C SER A 62 -6.54 17.18 7.43
N LEU A 63 -6.57 16.75 6.16
CA LEU A 63 -7.69 16.92 5.23
C LEU A 63 -8.68 15.76 5.25
N LEU A 64 -8.26 14.57 5.67
CA LEU A 64 -9.11 13.37 5.78
C LEU A 64 -10.45 13.59 6.51
N PRO A 65 -10.52 14.31 7.65
CA PRO A 65 -11.77 14.53 8.37
C PRO A 65 -12.85 15.27 7.57
N LEU A 66 -12.45 16.05 6.55
CA LEU A 66 -13.39 16.76 5.66
C LEU A 66 -14.15 15.80 4.74
N TYR A 67 -13.65 14.57 4.56
CA TYR A 67 -14.20 13.57 3.67
C TYR A 67 -14.42 12.24 4.40
N PRO A 68 -15.47 12.12 5.24
CA PRO A 68 -15.72 10.91 6.05
C PRO A 68 -15.85 9.61 5.24
N TRP A 69 -16.22 9.71 3.96
CA TRP A 69 -16.27 8.55 3.07
C TRP A 69 -14.88 7.98 2.78
N VAL A 70 -13.84 8.82 2.69
CA VAL A 70 -12.45 8.38 2.49
C VAL A 70 -12.01 7.55 3.69
N VAL A 71 -12.25 8.07 4.91
CA VAL A 71 -11.92 7.36 6.15
C VAL A 71 -12.59 5.99 6.21
N LYS A 72 -13.88 5.91 5.85
CA LYS A 72 -14.61 4.63 5.85
C LYS A 72 -14.06 3.62 4.82
N ILE A 73 -13.72 4.10 3.62
CA ILE A 73 -13.15 3.24 2.58
C ILE A 73 -11.74 2.78 2.96
N ASP A 74 -10.93 3.69 3.51
CA ASP A 74 -9.59 3.38 4.01
C ASP A 74 -9.64 2.29 5.10
N LEU A 75 -10.50 2.47 6.12
CA LEU A 75 -10.72 1.46 7.17
C LEU A 75 -11.17 0.11 6.61
N PHE A 76 -12.03 0.13 5.60
CA PHE A 76 -12.53 -1.09 4.96
C PHE A 76 -11.42 -1.86 4.25
N PHE A 77 -10.59 -1.17 3.45
CA PHE A 77 -9.50 -1.81 2.72
C PHE A 77 -8.27 -2.12 3.59
N HIS A 78 -8.08 -1.46 4.72
CA HIS A 78 -6.99 -1.77 5.65
C HIS A 78 -7.37 -2.76 6.76
N SER A 79 -8.54 -3.40 6.65
CA SER A 79 -8.99 -4.42 7.60
C SER A 79 -8.58 -5.84 7.20
N VAL A 80 -7.94 -6.55 8.13
CA VAL A 80 -7.66 -7.99 8.03
C VAL A 80 -8.95 -8.81 8.03
N VAL A 81 -10.01 -8.36 8.71
CA VAL A 81 -11.31 -9.05 8.72
C VAL A 81 -11.92 -9.01 7.33
N ILE A 82 -11.99 -7.83 6.72
CA ILE A 82 -12.55 -7.66 5.38
C ILE A 82 -11.69 -8.38 4.34
N TRP A 83 -10.37 -8.23 4.41
CA TRP A 83 -9.44 -8.98 3.56
C TRP A 83 -9.60 -10.50 3.72
N GLY A 84 -9.71 -10.99 4.95
CA GLY A 84 -9.87 -12.41 5.26
C GLY A 84 -11.15 -12.99 4.66
N ILE A 85 -12.25 -12.26 4.71
CA ILE A 85 -13.49 -12.62 4.00
C ILE A 85 -13.23 -12.67 2.49
N GLY A 86 -12.59 -11.63 1.93
CA GLY A 86 -12.22 -11.58 0.52
C GLY A 86 -11.38 -12.79 0.10
N LEU A 87 -10.38 -13.16 0.90
CA LEU A 87 -9.51 -14.32 0.65
C LEU A 87 -10.30 -15.62 0.73
N ALA A 88 -11.16 -15.78 1.75
CA ALA A 88 -12.01 -16.95 1.90
C ALA A 88 -12.91 -17.15 0.68
N LEU A 89 -13.51 -16.08 0.17
CA LEU A 89 -14.34 -16.11 -1.04
C LEU A 89 -13.56 -16.57 -2.28
N THR A 90 -12.26 -16.27 -2.38
CA THR A 90 -11.45 -16.71 -3.53
C THR A 90 -11.23 -18.23 -3.62
N PHE A 91 -11.53 -18.99 -2.56
CA PHE A 91 -11.51 -20.46 -2.63
C PHE A 91 -12.69 -21.03 -3.42
N LEU A 92 -13.75 -20.25 -3.64
CA LEU A 92 -14.86 -20.63 -4.51
C LEU A 92 -14.39 -20.69 -5.97
N PRO A 93 -14.80 -21.71 -6.76
CA PRO A 93 -14.34 -21.87 -8.14
C PRO A 93 -14.55 -20.64 -9.03
N VAL A 94 -15.68 -19.94 -8.86
CA VAL A 94 -16.03 -18.72 -9.60
C VAL A 94 -15.05 -17.57 -9.31
N LEU A 95 -14.55 -17.45 -8.07
CA LEU A 95 -13.71 -16.31 -7.64
C LEU A 95 -12.21 -16.64 -7.59
N ARG A 96 -11.82 -17.88 -7.85
CA ARG A 96 -10.40 -18.30 -7.86
C ARG A 96 -9.52 -17.45 -8.79
N HIS A 97 -10.10 -16.89 -9.84
CA HIS A 97 -9.35 -16.10 -10.80
C HIS A 97 -8.81 -14.78 -10.23
N VAL A 98 -9.43 -14.21 -9.18
CA VAL A 98 -8.99 -12.98 -8.48
C VAL A 98 -8.10 -13.23 -7.26
N GLN A 99 -7.78 -14.48 -6.95
CA GLN A 99 -7.00 -14.83 -5.76
C GLN A 99 -5.64 -14.11 -5.69
N ALA A 100 -4.93 -14.00 -6.81
CA ALA A 100 -3.64 -13.28 -6.85
C ALA A 100 -3.80 -11.79 -6.47
N PHE A 101 -4.88 -11.16 -6.89
CA PHE A 101 -5.21 -9.79 -6.51
C PHE A 101 -5.46 -9.66 -4.99
N VAL A 102 -6.27 -10.56 -4.43
CA VAL A 102 -6.56 -10.56 -2.99
C VAL A 102 -5.32 -10.88 -2.15
N ILE A 103 -4.42 -11.75 -2.63
CA ILE A 103 -3.13 -11.99 -1.99
C ILE A 103 -2.28 -10.72 -2.03
N GLY A 104 -2.20 -10.02 -3.17
CA GLY A 104 -1.51 -8.74 -3.28
C GLY A 104 -2.04 -7.71 -2.28
N TRP A 105 -3.37 -7.60 -2.16
CA TRP A 105 -4.02 -6.77 -1.14
C TRP A 105 -3.60 -7.16 0.29
N GLY A 106 -3.56 -8.45 0.59
CA GLY A 106 -3.09 -8.95 1.89
C GLY A 106 -1.65 -8.56 2.20
N THR A 107 -0.78 -8.56 1.20
CA THR A 107 0.61 -8.11 1.38
C THR A 107 0.72 -6.63 1.70
N HIS A 108 -0.20 -5.79 1.20
CA HIS A 108 -0.26 -4.37 1.57
C HIS A 108 -0.54 -4.23 3.07
N ILE A 109 -1.63 -4.85 3.54
CA ILE A 109 -2.04 -4.81 4.95
C ILE A 109 -0.95 -5.34 5.87
N LEU A 110 -0.29 -6.44 5.47
CA LEU A 110 0.81 -7.03 6.23
C LEU A 110 1.98 -6.05 6.36
N ILE A 111 2.44 -5.46 5.24
CA ILE A 111 3.58 -4.55 5.27
C ILE A 111 3.23 -3.29 6.06
N ASP A 112 2.02 -2.76 5.94
CA ASP A 112 1.60 -1.60 6.73
C ASP A 112 1.54 -1.91 8.22
N SER A 113 1.02 -3.08 8.61
CA SER A 113 1.02 -3.52 10.02
C SER A 113 2.44 -3.61 10.60
N LEU A 114 3.45 -3.86 9.75
CA LEU A 114 4.85 -3.92 10.14
C LEU A 114 5.59 -2.59 10.01
N THR A 115 4.99 -1.56 9.40
CA THR A 115 5.70 -0.33 9.04
C THR A 115 4.95 0.96 9.37
N HIS A 116 3.87 0.86 10.14
CA HIS A 116 3.16 1.98 10.74
C HIS A 116 3.20 1.89 12.26
N ALA A 117 3.68 2.96 12.90
CA ALA A 117 3.75 3.05 14.36
C ALA A 117 2.59 3.86 14.93
N ALA A 118 2.63 5.20 14.87
CA ALA A 118 1.59 6.04 15.47
C ALA A 118 0.35 6.14 14.57
N HIS A 119 0.54 6.13 13.25
CA HIS A 119 -0.54 6.08 12.26
C HIS A 119 -0.86 4.64 11.84
N ALA A 120 -1.00 3.74 12.81
CA ALA A 120 -1.33 2.34 12.57
C ALA A 120 -2.79 2.16 12.15
N ASN A 121 -3.00 1.26 11.18
CA ASN A 121 -4.34 0.91 10.71
C ASN A 121 -5.10 0.10 11.77
N PHE A 122 -6.43 0.30 11.80
CA PHE A 122 -7.34 -0.47 12.64
C PHE A 122 -7.64 -1.83 12.01
N TYR A 123 -6.68 -2.75 12.16
CA TYR A 123 -6.65 -4.03 11.44
C TYR A 123 -7.86 -4.95 11.68
N LEU A 124 -8.60 -4.77 12.79
CA LEU A 124 -9.80 -5.55 13.12
C LEU A 124 -11.13 -4.87 12.77
N TYR A 125 -11.12 -3.70 12.12
CA TYR A 125 -12.35 -3.02 11.72
C TYR A 125 -13.25 -3.95 10.87
N PRO A 126 -14.59 -3.98 11.04
CA PRO A 126 -15.40 -3.19 11.97
C PRO A 126 -15.59 -3.84 13.34
N LEU A 127 -14.95 -4.98 13.62
CA LEU A 127 -15.13 -5.72 14.88
C LEU A 127 -14.48 -5.01 16.06
N SER A 128 -13.37 -4.31 15.84
CA SER A 128 -12.64 -3.57 16.86
C SER A 128 -11.82 -2.45 16.25
N MET A 129 -11.63 -1.37 17.02
CA MET A 129 -10.68 -0.28 16.73
C MET A 129 -9.31 -0.55 17.36
N ALA A 130 -8.92 -1.82 17.51
CA ALA A 130 -7.56 -2.17 17.89
C ALA A 130 -6.60 -1.89 16.73
N ALA A 131 -5.45 -1.28 17.05
CA ALA A 131 -4.36 -1.05 16.12
C ALA A 131 -3.12 -1.85 16.54
N VAL A 132 -2.32 -2.29 15.56
CA VAL A 132 -0.99 -2.86 15.81
C VAL A 132 0.04 -1.78 15.57
N HIS A 133 0.74 -1.38 16.62
CA HIS A 133 1.78 -0.36 16.53
C HIS A 133 3.12 -1.04 16.26
N SER A 134 3.70 -0.80 15.09
CA SER A 134 5.03 -1.30 14.76
C SER A 134 6.13 -0.56 15.53
N PRO A 135 7.23 -1.23 15.93
CA PRO A 135 8.42 -0.57 16.47
C PRO A 135 9.16 0.30 15.44
N VAL A 136 8.82 0.18 14.16
CA VAL A 136 9.44 0.95 13.07
C VAL A 136 8.35 1.56 12.19
N SER A 137 8.58 2.77 11.70
CA SER A 137 7.61 3.44 10.84
C SER A 137 8.22 4.13 9.63
N TYR A 138 7.44 4.30 8.56
CA TYR A 138 7.83 5.14 7.43
C TYR A 138 7.69 6.64 7.67
N TRP A 139 6.95 7.07 8.68
CA TRP A 139 6.54 8.47 8.77
C TRP A 139 7.16 9.18 9.96
N GLU A 140 7.10 8.55 11.12
CA GLU A 140 7.44 9.14 12.40
C GLU A 140 8.92 8.98 12.73
N MET A 141 9.62 10.10 12.92
CA MET A 141 11.06 10.12 13.21
C MET A 141 11.41 9.38 14.51
N GLN A 142 10.53 9.38 15.51
CA GLN A 142 10.73 8.62 16.75
C GLN A 142 10.72 7.09 16.57
N TYR A 143 10.29 6.59 15.40
CA TYR A 143 10.24 5.17 15.05
C TYR A 143 11.18 4.84 13.88
N PHE A 144 12.40 5.41 13.89
CA PHE A 144 13.48 5.13 12.93
C PHE A 144 13.12 5.36 11.46
N SER A 145 12.22 6.30 11.17
CA SER A 145 11.71 6.47 9.80
C SER A 145 12.75 6.86 8.78
N ARG A 146 13.75 7.64 9.18
CA ARG A 146 14.87 8.01 8.31
C ARG A 146 15.71 6.79 7.96
N GLU A 147 16.14 6.04 8.98
CA GLU A 147 16.98 4.85 8.82
C GLU A 147 16.24 3.79 7.99
N PHE A 148 14.96 3.58 8.29
CA PHE A 148 14.12 2.64 7.55
C PHE A 148 13.98 3.02 6.07
N LYS A 149 13.75 4.30 5.76
CA LYS A 149 13.71 4.79 4.37
C LYS A 149 15.02 4.54 3.64
N TRP A 150 16.17 4.85 4.25
CA TRP A 150 17.47 4.62 3.64
C TRP A 150 17.72 3.14 3.33
N VAL A 151 17.41 2.26 4.29
CA VAL A 151 17.53 0.81 4.08
C VAL A 151 16.60 0.36 2.96
N ASN A 152 15.32 0.77 2.98
CA ASN A 152 14.36 0.40 1.95
C ASN A 152 14.79 0.90 0.56
N TYR A 153 15.18 2.17 0.43
CA TYR A 153 15.66 2.71 -0.85
C TYR A 153 16.91 1.99 -1.34
N GLY A 154 17.89 1.74 -0.46
CA GLY A 154 19.08 0.98 -0.81
C GLY A 154 18.76 -0.42 -1.32
N LEU A 155 17.89 -1.16 -0.62
CA LEU A 155 17.46 -2.49 -1.05
C LEU A 155 16.68 -2.44 -2.37
N MET A 156 15.77 -1.48 -2.54
CA MET A 156 15.05 -1.29 -3.81
C MET A 156 16.00 -0.99 -4.97
N SER A 157 17.01 -0.13 -4.76
CA SER A 157 18.04 0.16 -5.76
C SER A 157 18.85 -1.08 -6.13
N LEU A 158 19.29 -1.87 -5.15
CA LEU A 158 20.02 -3.12 -5.40
C LEU A 158 19.17 -4.13 -6.18
N VAL A 159 17.89 -4.26 -5.84
CA VAL A 159 16.94 -5.12 -6.56
C VAL A 159 16.74 -4.63 -8.00
N ALA A 160 16.57 -3.32 -8.20
CA ALA A 160 16.42 -2.76 -9.53
C ALA A 160 17.66 -3.03 -10.40
N LEU A 161 18.86 -2.82 -9.87
CA LEU A 161 20.12 -3.12 -10.56
C LEU A 161 20.23 -4.62 -10.90
N TYR A 162 19.86 -5.50 -9.97
CA TYR A 162 19.82 -6.94 -10.21
C TYR A 162 18.85 -7.31 -11.34
N LEU A 163 17.65 -6.71 -11.38
CA LEU A 163 16.67 -6.96 -12.43
C LEU A 163 17.15 -6.47 -13.80
N ILE A 164 17.77 -5.30 -13.86
CA ILE A 164 18.38 -4.76 -15.09
C ILE A 164 19.48 -5.70 -15.60
N TYR A 165 20.38 -6.13 -14.70
CA TYR A 165 21.43 -7.09 -15.02
C TYR A 165 20.87 -8.41 -15.55
N GLN A 166 19.85 -8.96 -14.87
CA GLN A 166 19.19 -10.20 -15.28
C GLN A 166 18.56 -10.07 -16.68
N TRP A 167 17.84 -8.97 -16.93
CA TRP A 167 17.24 -8.69 -18.23
C TRP A 167 18.28 -8.61 -19.34
N TRP A 168 19.38 -7.90 -19.09
CA TRP A 168 20.47 -7.77 -20.05
C TRP A 168 21.14 -9.11 -20.39
N LYS A 169 21.38 -9.95 -19.37
CA LYS A 169 21.92 -11.30 -19.56
C LYS A 169 20.98 -12.21 -20.36
N THR A 170 19.67 -12.04 -20.19
CA THR A 170 18.67 -12.88 -20.87
C THR A 170 18.50 -12.46 -22.33
N LYS A 171 18.65 -11.17 -22.67
CA LYS A 171 18.64 -10.68 -24.06
C LYS A 171 19.88 -11.05 -24.87
N ARG A 172 20.99 -11.38 -24.21
CA ARG A 172 22.25 -11.78 -24.85
C ARG A 172 22.35 -13.28 -25.13
N LYS A 173 21.38 -14.06 -24.65
CA LYS A 173 21.20 -15.47 -25.00
C LYS A 173 20.16 -15.59 -26.10
#